data_AF-A0AAW2SCT9-F1
#
_entry.id   AF-A0AAW2SCT9-F1
#
_cell.length_a   1.000
_cell.length_b   1.000
_cell.length_c   1.000
_cell.angle_alpha   90.00
_cell.angle_beta   90.00
_cell.angle_gamma   90.00
#
_symmetry.space_group_name_H-M   'P 1'
#
loop_
_entity.id
_entity.type
_entity.pdbx_description
1 polymer ?
#
loop_
_entity_poly.entity_id
_entity_poly.type
_entity_poly.pdbx_seq_one_letter_code
_entity_poly.pdbx_strand_id
1 'polypeptide(L)'
;MKSTYRKLNDVEYTCMITSLLKLEELEEAKKLYDEWESVSPTKDSRVPNLLLAAYINNDQMETAEAFYDRMVQKDIVPGYTTWELLTWGYLRQRQVDKVLDCFKKAVSSVRKWDPDEKLVKEVSSIVEEFGNVEGAEQLLVILRRAGYVNTETYNSLLRTYAKAGKMPLIVAERMKKDNVEIDEETKRLLQLTSKMHVSEIPIGF
;
A
#
# COMPACT_ATOMS: atom_id res chain seq x y z
N MET A 1 -27.88 34.22 -23.94
CA MET A 1 -26.98 34.32 -22.77
C MET A 1 -26.21 33.03 -22.64
N LYS A 2 -24.95 32.98 -23.07
CA LYS A 2 -24.06 31.88 -22.68
C LYS A 2 -23.78 32.09 -21.21
N SER A 3 -24.37 31.25 -20.35
CA SER A 3 -24.07 31.28 -18.93
C SER A 3 -22.57 31.17 -18.75
N THR A 4 -21.96 32.19 -18.15
CA THR A 4 -20.55 32.21 -17.75
C THR A 4 -20.38 31.29 -16.53
N TYR A 5 -20.67 30.00 -16.70
CA TYR A 5 -20.22 29.00 -15.73
C TYR A 5 -18.70 28.96 -15.86
N ARG A 6 -18.01 29.58 -14.90
CA ARG A 6 -16.56 29.50 -14.77
C ARG A 6 -16.22 28.01 -14.72
N LYS A 7 -15.38 27.54 -15.64
CA LYS A 7 -14.85 26.18 -15.64
C LYS A 7 -14.22 25.94 -14.26
N LEU A 8 -14.77 24.97 -13.53
CA LEU A 8 -14.28 24.63 -12.20
C LEU A 8 -12.84 24.11 -12.30
N ASN A 9 -12.00 24.44 -11.33
CA ASN A 9 -10.67 23.88 -11.20
C ASN A 9 -10.69 22.60 -10.34
N ASP A 10 -9.57 21.87 -10.29
CA ASP A 10 -9.50 20.58 -9.59
C ASP A 10 -9.83 20.69 -8.09
N VAL A 11 -9.52 21.83 -7.45
CA VAL A 11 -9.82 22.05 -6.02
C VAL A 11 -11.33 22.20 -5.82
N GLU A 12 -12.01 22.91 -6.72
CA GLU A 12 -13.46 23.08 -6.67
C GLU A 12 -14.19 21.74 -6.89
N TYR A 13 -13.76 20.95 -7.89
CA TYR A 13 -14.28 19.59 -8.10
C TYR A 13 -14.01 18.67 -6.90
N THR A 14 -12.78 18.71 -6.37
CA THR A 14 -12.41 17.94 -5.17
C THR A 14 -13.34 18.24 -4.00
N CYS A 15 -13.62 19.53 -3.74
CA CYS A 15 -14.48 19.96 -2.65
C CYS A 15 -15.92 19.47 -2.83
N MET A 16 -16.48 19.64 -4.02
CA MET A 16 -17.86 19.25 -4.32
C MET A 16 -18.03 17.73 -4.30
N ILE A 17 -17.16 16.97 -4.96
CA ILE A 17 -17.19 15.50 -4.95
C ILE A 17 -17.04 14.97 -3.52
N THR A 18 -16.10 15.51 -2.74
CA THR A 18 -15.92 15.13 -1.32
C THR A 18 -17.19 15.38 -0.51
N SER A 19 -17.88 16.51 -0.74
CA SER A 19 -19.11 16.85 -0.04
C SER A 19 -20.25 15.89 -0.38
N LEU A 20 -20.42 15.57 -1.66
CA LEU A 20 -21.43 14.60 -2.13
C LEU A 20 -21.17 13.20 -1.55
N LEU A 21 -19.92 12.74 -1.55
CA LEU A 21 -19.55 11.45 -0.95
C LEU A 21 -19.85 11.41 0.57
N LYS A 22 -19.64 12.51 1.29
CA LYS A 22 -19.99 12.61 2.72
C LYS A 22 -21.50 12.63 2.98
N LEU A 23 -22.30 13.02 1.99
CA LEU A 23 -23.76 12.96 2.02
C LEU A 23 -24.30 11.63 1.48
N GLU A 24 -23.42 10.67 1.19
CA GLU A 24 -23.77 9.37 0.60
C GLU A 24 -24.42 9.48 -0.80
N GLU A 25 -24.27 10.63 -1.46
CA GLU A 25 -24.77 10.91 -2.83
C GLU A 25 -23.74 10.45 -3.88
N LEU A 26 -23.50 9.13 -3.96
CA LEU A 26 -22.48 8.56 -4.83
C LEU A 26 -22.77 8.78 -6.32
N GLU A 27 -24.03 8.77 -6.75
CA GLU A 27 -24.39 8.96 -8.16
C GLU A 27 -24.16 10.41 -8.62
N GLU A 28 -24.43 11.39 -7.75
CA GLU A 28 -24.14 12.80 -7.99
C GLU A 28 -22.63 13.04 -8.04
N ALA A 29 -21.87 12.40 -7.15
CA ALA A 29 -20.41 12.45 -7.16
C ALA A 29 -19.83 11.89 -8.48
N LYS A 30 -20.39 10.79 -9.00
CA LYS A 30 -20.01 10.22 -10.30
C LYS A 30 -20.30 11.16 -11.47
N LYS A 31 -21.49 11.78 -11.51
CA LYS A 31 -21.84 12.77 -12.56
C LYS A 31 -20.84 13.92 -12.58
N LEU A 32 -20.46 14.40 -11.39
CA LEU A 32 -19.52 15.51 -11.27
C LEU A 32 -18.08 15.09 -11.65
N TYR A 33 -17.69 13.84 -11.35
CA TYR A 33 -16.44 13.27 -11.85
C TYR A 33 -16.44 13.13 -13.38
N ASP A 34 -17.53 12.67 -14.00
CA ASP A 34 -17.63 12.54 -15.46
C ASP A 34 -17.49 13.92 -16.15
N GLU A 35 -18.05 14.97 -15.54
CA GLU A 35 -17.83 16.34 -15.98
C GLU A 35 -16.34 16.72 -15.88
N TRP A 36 -15.73 16.53 -14.70
CA TRP A 36 -14.30 16.80 -14.47
C TRP A 36 -13.41 16.07 -15.47
N GLU A 37 -13.64 14.77 -15.70
CA GLU A 37 -12.86 13.94 -16.62
C GLU A 37 -12.94 14.49 -18.07
N SER A 38 -14.10 15.03 -18.46
CA SER A 38 -14.29 15.60 -19.80
C SER A 38 -13.61 16.96 -20.01
N VAL A 39 -13.37 17.72 -18.93
CA VAL A 39 -12.88 19.10 -19.03
C VAL A 39 -11.49 19.32 -18.42
N SER A 40 -11.00 18.44 -17.55
CA SER A 40 -9.76 18.66 -16.79
C SER A 40 -8.52 18.57 -17.68
N PRO A 41 -7.71 19.65 -17.78
CA PRO A 41 -6.45 19.60 -18.48
C PRO A 41 -5.31 19.03 -17.62
N THR A 42 -5.46 19.04 -16.29
CA THR A 42 -4.39 18.66 -15.34
C THR A 42 -4.33 17.17 -15.11
N LYS A 43 -5.47 16.47 -15.26
CA LYS A 43 -5.60 15.03 -14.97
C LYS A 43 -5.09 14.70 -13.56
N ASP A 44 -5.34 15.59 -12.61
CA ASP A 44 -4.90 15.45 -11.22
C ASP A 44 -5.51 14.19 -10.57
N SER A 45 -4.66 13.24 -10.19
CA SER A 45 -5.07 11.96 -9.60
C SER A 45 -5.85 12.11 -8.28
N ARG A 46 -5.77 13.25 -7.60
CA ARG A 46 -6.48 13.50 -6.34
C ARG A 46 -8.01 13.48 -6.52
N VAL A 47 -8.51 13.88 -7.68
CA VAL A 47 -9.96 13.92 -7.96
C VAL A 47 -10.55 12.51 -8.08
N PRO A 48 -10.08 11.62 -8.99
CA PRO A 48 -10.56 10.25 -9.06
C PRO A 48 -10.29 9.43 -7.79
N ASN A 49 -9.22 9.73 -7.04
CA ASN A 49 -8.94 9.04 -5.78
C ASN A 49 -10.10 9.16 -4.76
N LEU A 50 -10.94 10.19 -4.85
CA LEU A 50 -12.15 10.32 -4.03
C LEU A 50 -13.15 9.19 -4.30
N LEU A 51 -13.44 8.90 -5.56
CA LEU A 51 -14.32 7.81 -5.95
C LEU A 51 -13.68 6.44 -5.71
N LEU A 52 -12.37 6.31 -5.98
CA LEU A 52 -11.63 5.09 -5.69
C LEU A 52 -11.72 4.73 -4.20
N ALA A 53 -11.51 5.71 -3.32
CA ALA A 53 -11.66 5.53 -1.87
C ALA A 53 -13.11 5.16 -1.49
N ALA A 54 -14.12 5.78 -2.11
CA ALA A 54 -15.52 5.44 -1.86
C ALA A 54 -15.83 3.98 -2.21
N TYR A 55 -15.40 3.49 -3.39
CA TYR A 55 -15.61 2.10 -3.78
C TYR A 55 -14.91 1.12 -2.83
N ILE A 56 -13.66 1.40 -2.46
CA ILE A 56 -12.90 0.54 -1.53
C ILE A 56 -13.54 0.54 -0.15
N ASN A 57 -13.99 1.69 0.34
CA ASN A 57 -14.64 1.80 1.65
C ASN A 57 -15.99 1.10 1.71
N ASN A 58 -16.69 0.99 0.58
CA ASN A 58 -17.94 0.24 0.44
C ASN A 58 -17.71 -1.25 0.08
N ASP A 59 -16.47 -1.74 0.19
CA ASP A 59 -16.06 -3.11 -0.15
C ASP A 59 -16.36 -3.52 -1.61
N GLN A 60 -16.43 -2.54 -2.52
CA GLN A 60 -16.70 -2.71 -3.95
C GLN A 60 -15.39 -2.77 -4.75
N MET A 61 -14.51 -3.71 -4.43
CA MET A 61 -13.16 -3.74 -5.01
C MET A 61 -13.14 -3.99 -6.53
N GLU A 62 -14.04 -4.82 -7.05
CA GLU A 62 -14.13 -5.06 -8.51
C GLU A 62 -14.44 -3.76 -9.26
N THR A 63 -15.35 -2.95 -8.70
CA THR A 63 -15.65 -1.60 -9.21
C THR A 63 -14.46 -0.67 -9.05
N ALA A 64 -13.71 -0.76 -7.94
CA ALA A 64 -12.51 0.02 -7.70
C ALA A 64 -11.39 -0.31 -8.72
N GLU A 65 -11.18 -1.58 -9.04
CA GLU A 65 -10.23 -2.04 -10.07
C GLU A 65 -10.65 -1.53 -11.47
N ALA A 66 -11.92 -1.70 -11.84
CA ALA A 66 -12.44 -1.19 -13.11
C ALA A 66 -12.32 0.35 -13.22
N PHE A 67 -12.54 1.06 -12.11
CA PHE A 67 -12.39 2.51 -12.06
C PHE A 67 -10.91 2.93 -12.15
N TYR A 68 -10.01 2.20 -11.50
CA TYR A 68 -8.57 2.39 -11.65
C TYR A 68 -8.13 2.20 -13.11
N ASP A 69 -8.62 1.17 -13.80
CA ASP A 69 -8.31 0.95 -15.22
C ASP A 69 -8.81 2.10 -16.10
N ARG A 70 -10.01 2.64 -15.81
CA ARG A 70 -10.53 3.85 -16.47
C ARG A 70 -9.60 5.04 -16.25
N MET A 71 -9.09 5.26 -15.03
CA MET A 71 -8.14 6.34 -14.75
C MET A 71 -6.90 6.24 -15.65
N VAL A 72 -6.30 5.05 -15.73
CA VAL A 72 -5.11 4.80 -16.54
C VAL A 72 -5.39 4.98 -18.03
N GLN A 73 -6.53 4.50 -18.53
CA GLN A 73 -6.95 4.69 -19.93
C GLN A 73 -7.18 6.15 -20.31
N LYS A 74 -7.39 7.03 -19.33
CA LYS A 74 -7.52 8.48 -19.50
C LYS A 74 -6.21 9.23 -19.28
N ASP A 75 -5.08 8.53 -19.23
CA ASP A 75 -3.74 9.05 -18.94
C ASP A 75 -3.63 9.76 -17.57
N ILE A 76 -4.48 9.42 -16.61
CA ILE A 76 -4.33 9.87 -15.23
C ILE A 76 -3.28 8.98 -14.58
N VAL A 77 -2.13 9.58 -14.22
CA VAL A 77 -1.01 8.83 -13.64
C VAL A 77 -1.30 8.53 -12.16
N PRO A 78 -1.33 7.25 -11.73
CA PRO A 78 -1.51 6.88 -10.33
C PRO A 78 -0.39 7.44 -9.44
N GLY A 79 -0.76 8.07 -8.33
CA GLY A 79 0.18 8.59 -7.33
C GLY A 79 0.23 7.72 -6.07
N TYR A 80 0.97 8.19 -5.05
CA TYR A 80 1.07 7.53 -3.74
C TYR A 80 -0.31 7.14 -3.18
N THR A 81 -1.23 8.10 -3.07
CA THR A 81 -2.57 7.87 -2.49
C THR A 81 -3.37 6.84 -3.29
N THR A 82 -3.20 6.77 -4.61
CA THR A 82 -3.89 5.76 -5.43
C THR A 82 -3.43 4.36 -5.04
N TRP A 83 -2.12 4.15 -4.93
CA TRP A 83 -1.54 2.86 -4.55
C TRP A 83 -1.79 2.51 -3.08
N GLU A 84 -1.78 3.49 -2.18
CA GLU A 84 -2.12 3.33 -0.77
C GLU A 84 -3.56 2.85 -0.61
N LEU A 85 -4.53 3.46 -1.30
CA LEU A 85 -5.93 3.03 -1.30
C LEU A 85 -6.06 1.59 -1.78
N LEU A 86 -5.45 1.24 -2.91
CA LEU A 86 -5.47 -0.12 -3.44
C LEU A 86 -4.83 -1.12 -2.47
N THR A 87 -3.74 -0.75 -1.78
CA THR A 87 -3.11 -1.57 -0.75
C THR A 87 -4.10 -1.88 0.37
N TRP A 88 -4.81 -0.86 0.88
CA TRP A 88 -5.87 -1.06 1.87
C TRP A 88 -7.01 -1.94 1.37
N GLY A 89 -7.43 -1.77 0.11
CA GLY A 89 -8.45 -2.61 -0.51
C GLY A 89 -8.05 -4.08 -0.56
N TYR A 90 -6.83 -4.38 -1.04
CA TYR A 90 -6.34 -5.76 -1.10
C TYR A 90 -6.02 -6.37 0.26
N LEU A 91 -5.68 -5.56 1.26
CA LEU A 91 -5.55 -6.01 2.66
C LEU A 91 -6.89 -6.59 3.16
N ARG A 92 -8.01 -5.90 2.92
CA ARG A 92 -9.35 -6.38 3.30
C ARG A 92 -9.72 -7.69 2.59
N GLN A 93 -9.30 -7.84 1.34
CA GLN A 93 -9.51 -9.07 0.56
C GLN A 93 -8.47 -10.16 0.83
N ARG A 94 -7.49 -9.88 1.67
CA ARG A 94 -6.38 -10.77 2.03
C ARG A 94 -5.56 -11.28 0.82
N GLN A 95 -5.42 -10.46 -0.23
CA GLN A 95 -4.65 -10.79 -1.43
C GLN A 95 -3.18 -10.35 -1.29
N VAL A 96 -2.36 -11.17 -0.61
CA VAL A 96 -0.97 -10.82 -0.20
C VAL A 96 -0.11 -10.31 -1.35
N ASP A 97 -0.13 -10.98 -2.51
CA ASP A 97 0.72 -10.60 -3.65
C ASP A 97 0.37 -9.20 -4.18
N LYS A 98 -0.93 -8.89 -4.29
CA LYS A 98 -1.41 -7.57 -4.72
C LYS A 98 -1.14 -6.50 -3.66
N VAL A 99 -1.22 -6.85 -2.37
CA VAL A 99 -0.83 -5.95 -1.27
C VAL A 99 0.63 -5.54 -1.41
N LEU A 100 1.55 -6.49 -1.57
CA LEU A 100 2.99 -6.19 -1.68
C LEU A 100 3.33 -5.41 -2.95
N ASP A 101 2.69 -5.72 -4.07
CA ASP A 101 2.88 -4.97 -5.32
C ASP A 101 2.38 -3.52 -5.20
N CYS A 102 1.17 -3.30 -4.69
CA CYS A 102 0.62 -1.96 -4.50
C CYS A 102 1.42 -1.17 -3.46
N PHE A 103 1.80 -1.79 -2.34
CA PHE A 103 2.60 -1.16 -1.31
C PHE A 103 3.97 -0.71 -1.84
N LYS A 104 4.65 -1.58 -2.62
CA LYS A 104 5.90 -1.22 -3.31
C LYS A 104 5.71 -0.02 -4.22
N LYS A 105 4.64 -0.01 -5.02
CA LYS A 105 4.32 1.10 -5.94
C LYS A 105 4.03 2.39 -5.19
N ALA A 106 3.30 2.33 -4.06
CA ALA A 106 3.04 3.48 -3.20
C ALA A 106 4.35 4.12 -2.73
N VAL A 107 5.18 3.34 -2.02
CA VAL A 107 6.46 3.80 -1.46
C VAL A 107 7.40 4.33 -2.55
N SER A 108 7.42 3.70 -3.73
CA SER A 108 8.28 4.10 -4.86
C SER A 108 7.77 5.32 -5.63
N SER A 109 6.51 5.73 -5.42
CA SER A 109 5.90 6.88 -6.12
C SER A 109 6.29 8.23 -5.53
N VAL A 110 7.03 8.24 -4.42
CA VAL A 110 7.49 9.46 -3.73
C VAL A 110 8.99 9.44 -3.53
N ARG A 111 9.62 10.61 -3.64
CA ARG A 111 11.08 10.75 -3.45
C ARG A 111 11.53 10.44 -2.03
N LYS A 112 10.72 10.88 -1.05
CA LYS A 112 10.91 10.61 0.38
C LYS A 112 9.56 10.18 0.90
N TRP A 113 9.47 8.91 1.27
CA TRP A 113 8.26 8.37 1.86
C TRP A 113 8.21 8.72 3.35
N ASP A 114 7.03 9.15 3.81
CA ASP A 114 6.71 9.31 5.22
C ASP A 114 5.89 8.09 5.65
N PRO A 115 6.44 7.21 6.51
CA PRO A 115 5.82 5.94 6.83
C PRO A 115 4.47 6.08 7.54
N ASP A 116 3.42 5.50 6.95
CA ASP A 116 2.18 5.18 7.68
C ASP A 116 2.43 3.91 8.51
N GLU A 117 2.74 4.09 9.80
CA GLU A 117 3.01 2.98 10.73
C GLU A 117 1.87 1.97 10.79
N LYS A 118 0.61 2.42 10.64
CA LYS A 118 -0.55 1.53 10.63
C LYS A 118 -0.54 0.68 9.37
N LEU A 119 -0.35 1.27 8.20
CA LEU A 119 -0.28 0.53 6.94
C LEU A 119 0.86 -0.50 6.97
N VAL A 120 2.06 -0.10 7.43
CA VAL A 120 3.19 -1.03 7.56
C VAL A 120 2.86 -2.21 8.47
N LYS A 121 2.22 -1.94 9.62
CA LYS A 121 1.83 -2.98 10.56
C LYS A 121 0.85 -3.97 9.95
N GLU A 122 -0.18 -3.50 9.23
CA GLU A 122 -1.17 -4.36 8.59
C GLU A 122 -0.56 -5.20 7.47
N VAL A 123 0.31 -4.61 6.63
CA VAL A 123 1.05 -5.33 5.59
C VAL A 123 2.00 -6.37 6.19
N SER A 124 2.68 -6.06 7.29
CA SER A 124 3.55 -7.03 7.99
C SER A 124 2.73 -8.16 8.61
N SER A 125 1.60 -7.81 9.24
CA SER A 125 0.72 -8.75 9.93
C SER A 125 0.12 -9.78 8.98
N ILE A 126 -0.37 -9.36 7.80
CA ILE A 126 -0.91 -10.30 6.82
C ILE A 126 0.18 -11.26 6.31
N VAL A 127 1.37 -10.75 6.00
CA VAL A 127 2.49 -11.60 5.54
C VAL A 127 2.88 -12.63 6.61
N GLU A 128 2.95 -12.20 7.86
CA GLU A 128 3.25 -13.04 9.02
C GLU A 128 2.19 -14.13 9.24
N GLU A 129 0.91 -13.77 9.16
CA GLU A 129 -0.20 -14.70 9.38
C GLU A 129 -0.17 -15.88 8.40
N PHE A 130 0.13 -15.60 7.13
CA PHE A 130 0.26 -16.62 6.09
C PHE A 130 1.61 -17.36 6.12
N GLY A 131 2.56 -16.95 6.96
CA GLY A 131 3.92 -17.51 6.94
C GLY A 131 4.63 -17.31 5.60
N ASN A 132 4.29 -16.24 4.86
CA ASN A 132 4.83 -15.98 3.53
C ASN A 132 6.25 -15.40 3.62
N VAL A 133 7.24 -16.29 3.69
CA VAL A 133 8.67 -15.91 3.80
C VAL A 133 9.14 -15.07 2.61
N GLU A 134 8.71 -15.42 1.39
CA GLU A 134 9.09 -14.65 0.19
C GLU A 134 8.54 -13.21 0.26
N GLY A 135 7.26 -13.08 0.62
CA GLY A 135 6.62 -11.80 0.83
C GLY A 135 7.27 -10.97 1.96
N ALA A 136 7.70 -11.62 3.05
CA ALA A 136 8.36 -10.95 4.16
C ALA A 136 9.75 -10.42 3.78
N GLU A 137 10.51 -11.20 3.00
CA GLU A 137 11.80 -10.76 2.47
C GLU A 137 11.62 -9.60 1.47
N GLN A 138 10.61 -9.68 0.59
CA GLN A 138 10.25 -8.58 -0.30
C GLN A 138 9.86 -7.32 0.47
N LEU A 139 9.04 -7.45 1.52
CA LEU A 139 8.63 -6.34 2.37
C LEU A 139 9.83 -5.67 3.04
N LEU A 140 10.75 -6.46 3.61
CA LEU A 140 11.98 -5.91 4.20
C LEU A 140 12.83 -5.18 3.16
N VAL A 141 12.92 -5.66 1.90
CA VAL A 141 13.63 -4.94 0.83
C VAL A 141 12.95 -3.61 0.49
N ILE A 142 11.61 -3.57 0.39
CA ILE A 142 10.85 -2.34 0.14
C ILE A 142 11.13 -1.31 1.25
N LEU A 143 10.96 -1.74 2.49
CA LEU A 143 11.12 -0.91 3.68
C LEU A 143 12.57 -0.41 3.86
N ARG A 144 13.56 -1.27 3.63
CA ARG A 144 14.99 -0.88 3.64
C ARG A 144 15.30 0.18 2.60
N ARG A 145 14.80 0.03 1.36
CA ARG A 145 15.00 1.03 0.29
C ARG A 145 14.34 2.36 0.61
N ALA A 146 13.25 2.34 1.35
CA ALA A 146 12.57 3.53 1.82
C ALA A 146 13.24 4.18 3.04
N GLY A 147 14.28 3.54 3.61
CA GLY A 147 14.93 4.00 4.83
C GLY A 147 14.12 3.78 6.10
N TYR A 148 13.15 2.86 6.09
CA TYR A 148 12.27 2.54 7.21
C TYR A 148 12.45 1.09 7.65
N VAL A 149 13.51 0.79 8.40
CA VAL A 149 13.68 -0.52 9.06
C VAL A 149 13.96 -0.31 10.53
N ASN A 150 13.30 -1.11 11.36
CA ASN A 150 13.39 -1.05 12.81
C ASN A 150 13.27 -2.46 13.41
N THR A 151 13.37 -2.57 14.73
CA THR A 151 13.34 -3.86 15.43
C THR A 151 12.05 -4.63 15.15
N GLU A 152 10.88 -3.96 15.13
CA GLU A 152 9.60 -4.63 14.85
C GLU A 152 9.53 -5.18 13.42
N THR A 153 10.11 -4.49 12.43
CA THR A 153 10.19 -4.97 11.05
C THR A 153 10.92 -6.33 10.99
N TYR A 154 12.02 -6.45 11.75
CA TYR A 154 12.79 -7.69 11.84
C TYR A 154 12.12 -8.76 12.70
N ASN A 155 11.45 -8.38 13.78
CA ASN A 155 10.67 -9.31 14.60
C ASN A 155 9.54 -9.92 13.77
N SER A 156 8.78 -9.14 13.00
CA SER A 156 7.74 -9.67 12.11
C SER A 156 8.31 -10.60 11.03
N LEU A 157 9.47 -10.28 10.44
CA LEU A 157 10.18 -11.21 9.54
C LEU A 157 10.49 -12.54 10.24
N LEU A 158 11.09 -12.48 11.44
CA LEU A 158 11.46 -13.68 12.20
C LEU A 158 10.23 -14.50 12.64
N ARG A 159 9.13 -13.85 13.02
CA ARG A 159 7.84 -14.51 13.31
C ARG A 159 7.30 -15.19 12.05
N THR A 160 7.42 -14.57 10.88
CA THR A 160 7.04 -15.19 9.60
C THR A 160 7.86 -16.45 9.30
N TYR A 161 9.18 -16.41 9.50
CA TYR A 161 10.05 -17.59 9.38
C TYR A 161 9.66 -18.69 10.36
N ALA A 162 9.41 -18.33 11.62
CA ALA A 162 8.97 -19.27 12.65
C ALA A 162 7.64 -19.94 12.29
N LYS A 163 6.68 -19.15 11.78
CA LYS A 163 5.38 -19.63 11.29
C LYS A 163 5.54 -20.61 10.13
N ALA A 164 6.47 -20.35 9.23
CA ALA A 164 6.78 -21.20 8.08
C ALA A 164 7.62 -22.44 8.44
N GLY A 165 8.12 -22.56 9.68
CA GLY A 165 9.01 -23.64 10.09
C GLY A 165 10.36 -23.59 9.36
N LYS A 166 10.82 -22.39 8.97
CA LYS A 166 12.07 -22.17 8.22
C LYS A 166 13.07 -21.39 9.06
N MET A 167 14.34 -21.74 8.95
CA MET A 167 15.44 -21.01 9.58
C MET A 167 15.86 -19.83 8.69
N PRO A 168 15.86 -18.60 9.21
CA PRO A 168 16.31 -17.43 8.49
C PRO A 168 17.84 -17.35 8.45
N LEU A 169 18.38 -16.73 7.41
CA LEU A 169 19.81 -16.58 7.22
C LEU A 169 20.30 -15.23 7.74
N ILE A 170 21.34 -15.27 8.58
CA ILE A 170 22.17 -14.12 9.01
C ILE A 170 21.37 -12.88 9.44
N VAL A 171 20.20 -13.06 10.09
CA VAL A 171 19.32 -11.94 10.44
C VAL A 171 19.98 -11.00 11.45
N ALA A 172 20.72 -11.52 12.42
CA ALA A 172 21.43 -10.69 13.40
C ALA A 172 22.48 -9.78 12.74
N GLU A 173 23.18 -10.29 11.73
CA GLU A 173 24.16 -9.56 10.93
C GLU A 173 23.48 -8.53 10.03
N ARG A 174 22.32 -8.87 9.45
CA ARG A 174 21.48 -7.93 8.69
C ARG A 174 21.01 -6.78 9.57
N MET A 175 20.53 -7.05 10.78
CA MET A 175 20.10 -6.01 11.73
C MET A 175 21.26 -5.07 12.11
N LYS A 176 22.44 -5.63 12.41
CA LYS A 176 23.64 -4.84 12.68
C LYS A 176 24.02 -3.94 11.51
N LYS A 177 23.97 -4.46 10.27
CA LYS A 177 24.27 -3.70 9.05
C LYS A 177 23.29 -2.54 8.84
N ASP A 178 22.02 -2.76 9.18
CA ASP A 178 20.96 -1.75 9.08
C ASP A 178 20.90 -0.83 10.31
N ASN A 179 21.85 -0.95 11.27
CA ASN A 179 21.89 -0.22 12.54
C ASN A 179 20.60 -0.37 13.38
N VAL A 180 19.99 -1.56 13.36
CA VAL A 180 18.78 -1.90 14.11
C VAL A 180 19.16 -2.66 15.39
N GLU A 181 18.58 -2.26 16.51
CA GLU A 181 18.80 -2.89 17.81
C GLU A 181 18.18 -4.30 17.89
N ILE A 182 18.88 -5.21 18.55
CA ILE A 182 18.44 -6.58 18.83
C ILE A 182 17.85 -6.60 20.25
N ASP A 183 16.53 -6.65 20.34
CA ASP A 183 15.81 -6.73 21.62
C ASP A 183 15.68 -8.17 22.13
N GLU A 184 15.02 -8.34 23.28
CA GLU A 184 14.83 -9.66 23.89
C GLU A 184 13.91 -10.57 23.07
N GLU A 185 12.91 -10.01 22.37
CA GLU A 185 12.07 -10.79 21.47
C GLU A 185 12.87 -11.31 20.29
N THR A 186 13.67 -10.45 19.66
CA THR A 186 14.57 -10.80 18.55
C THR A 186 15.44 -11.99 18.95
N LYS A 187 16.08 -11.94 20.12
CA LYS A 187 16.94 -13.02 20.62
C LYS A 187 16.18 -14.34 20.76
N ARG A 188 14.97 -14.30 21.32
CA ARG A 188 14.11 -15.50 21.46
C ARG A 188 13.73 -16.07 20.10
N LEU A 189 13.33 -15.23 19.15
CA LEU A 189 12.94 -15.65 17.81
C LEU A 189 14.13 -16.24 17.02
N LEU A 190 15.33 -15.67 17.15
CA LEU A 190 16.55 -16.23 16.57
C LEU A 190 16.89 -17.61 17.15
N GLN A 191 16.75 -17.79 18.47
CA GLN A 191 16.95 -19.09 19.13
C GLN A 191 15.89 -20.13 18.75
N LEU A 192 14.64 -19.70 18.55
CA LEU A 192 13.55 -20.56 18.11
C LEU A 192 13.79 -21.06 16.68
N THR A 193 14.09 -20.13 15.78
CA THR A 193 14.22 -20.41 14.35
C THR A 193 15.52 -21.12 13.98
N SER A 194 16.59 -21.02 14.78
CA SER A 194 17.86 -21.74 14.54
C SER A 194 17.73 -23.28 14.59
N LYS A 195 16.62 -23.80 15.11
CA LYS A 195 16.31 -25.23 15.18
C LYS A 195 15.51 -25.72 13.98
N MET A 196 15.16 -24.84 13.03
CA MET A 196 14.29 -25.13 11.89
C MET A 196 15.09 -25.49 10.63
N HIS A 197 14.40 -25.98 9.59
CA HIS A 197 15.04 -26.30 8.31
C HIS A 197 15.53 -25.03 7.61
N VAL A 198 16.77 -25.05 7.12
CA VAL A 198 17.38 -23.93 6.39
C VAL A 198 16.49 -23.52 5.22
N SER A 199 16.14 -22.23 5.12
CA SER A 199 15.44 -21.73 3.93
C SER A 199 16.35 -21.80 2.71
N GLU A 200 15.80 -22.20 1.56
CA GLU A 200 16.49 -22.06 0.28
C GLU A 200 16.72 -20.57 0.02
N ILE A 201 17.97 -20.19 -0.30
CA ILE A 201 18.38 -18.82 -0.55
C ILE A 201 17.64 -18.29 -1.79
N PRO A 202 16.86 -17.20 -1.71
CA PRO A 202 16.45 -16.48 -2.91
C PRO A 202 17.70 -15.84 -3.52
N ILE A 203 18.12 -16.32 -4.68
CA ILE A 203 19.28 -15.81 -5.41
C ILE A 203 18.92 -14.41 -5.92
N GLY A 204 19.33 -13.35 -5.22
CA GLY A 204 19.15 -11.97 -5.67
C GLY A 204 19.34 -10.93 -4.57
N PHE A 205 20.60 -10.65 -4.22
CA PHE A 205 21.00 -9.47 -3.44
C PHE A 205 21.03 -8.20 -4.31
#